data_AF-A0A2E0TMJ9-F1
#
_entry.id   AF-A0A2E0TMJ9-F1
#
_cell.length_a   1.000
_cell.length_b   1.000
_cell.length_c   1.000
_cell.angle_alpha   90.00
_cell.angle_beta   90.00
_cell.angle_gamma   90.00
#
_symmetry.space_group_name_H-M   'P 1'
#
loop_
_entity.id
_entity.type
_entity.pdbx_description
1 polymer ?
#
loop_
_entity_poly.entity_id
_entity_poly.type
_entity_poly.pdbx_seq_one_letter_code
_entity_poly.pdbx_strand_id
1 'polypeptide(L)'
;MTTRKRAQGTKTSRRTGADPSAEAWSEAELDAIEAAFPEGMSVQQIVEAYTERGERLTEATFRKYVQLGLLPRSRRVGRKGKRRGSQGLYPATAVRQLAHIRRLMAQGFTIEEIQKEFLFVRGDIEALERQLERVYVAFDEALEERRRQAGSGDPQVVGALQRARETGADLLRQLEAIERRLTLRARMAHAAL
;
A
#
# COMPACT_ATOMS: atom_id res chain seq x y z
N MET A 1 -26.03 45.63 38.98
CA MET A 1 -25.73 45.35 37.55
C MET A 1 -24.40 44.62 37.50
N THR A 2 -24.42 43.29 37.38
CA THR A 2 -23.23 42.45 37.46
C THR A 2 -23.21 41.52 36.25
N THR A 3 -22.39 41.84 35.26
CA THR A 3 -22.30 41.12 33.98
C THR A 3 -21.48 39.84 34.10
N ARG A 4 -22.09 38.75 33.63
CA ARG A 4 -21.62 37.36 33.67
C ARG A 4 -20.36 37.12 32.81
N LYS A 5 -19.37 36.45 33.40
CA LYS A 5 -18.22 35.84 32.72
C LYS A 5 -18.67 34.50 32.11
N ARG A 6 -18.68 34.39 30.77
CA ARG A 6 -18.89 33.11 30.05
C ARG A 6 -17.62 32.27 30.14
N ALA A 7 -17.70 31.12 30.80
CA ALA A 7 -16.68 30.06 30.69
C ALA A 7 -16.89 29.30 29.38
N GLN A 8 -15.88 29.28 28.52
CA GLN A 8 -15.86 28.47 27.31
C GLN A 8 -15.59 27.00 27.71
N GLY A 9 -16.53 26.13 27.36
CA GLY A 9 -16.37 24.69 27.52
C GLY A 9 -15.38 24.14 26.50
N THR A 10 -14.30 23.56 27.01
CA THR A 10 -13.30 22.79 26.27
C THR A 10 -13.98 21.54 25.69
N LYS A 11 -14.25 21.54 24.37
CA LYS A 11 -14.73 20.34 23.66
C LYS A 11 -13.57 19.36 23.51
N THR A 12 -13.48 18.40 24.43
CA THR A 12 -12.64 17.21 24.27
C THR A 12 -13.13 16.43 23.05
N SER A 13 -12.35 16.50 21.98
CA SER A 13 -12.49 15.68 20.78
C SER A 13 -12.41 14.21 21.17
N ARG A 14 -13.55 13.48 21.11
CA ARG A 14 -13.56 12.03 21.28
C ARG A 14 -12.79 11.42 20.12
N ARG A 15 -11.59 10.93 20.41
CA ARG A 15 -10.79 10.11 19.50
C ARG A 15 -11.66 8.93 19.05
N THR A 16 -11.82 8.80 17.74
CA THR A 16 -12.53 7.70 17.09
C THR A 16 -11.82 6.40 17.42
N GLY A 17 -12.32 5.68 18.43
CA GLY A 17 -11.85 4.36 18.80
C GLY A 17 -12.12 3.38 17.66
N ALA A 18 -11.12 2.56 17.34
CA ALA A 18 -11.31 1.35 16.56
C ALA A 18 -12.40 0.50 17.23
N ASP A 19 -13.36 0.01 16.46
CA ASP A 19 -14.41 -0.87 16.95
C ASP A 19 -13.78 -2.26 17.17
N PRO A 20 -13.74 -2.80 18.41
CA PRO A 20 -13.09 -4.08 18.71
C PRO A 20 -13.91 -5.30 18.29
N SER A 21 -15.00 -5.11 17.54
CA SER A 21 -16.02 -6.12 17.23
C SER A 21 -15.94 -6.73 15.82
N ALA A 22 -15.03 -6.26 14.95
CA ALA A 22 -14.86 -6.84 13.63
C ALA A 22 -13.91 -8.05 13.67
N GLU A 23 -14.35 -9.20 13.16
CA GLU A 23 -13.50 -10.38 12.97
C GLU A 23 -12.25 -10.00 12.17
N ALA A 24 -11.09 -10.38 12.71
CA ALA A 24 -9.82 -10.15 12.06
C ALA A 24 -9.81 -10.78 10.67
N TRP A 25 -9.35 -10.03 9.67
CA TRP A 25 -9.12 -10.53 8.32
C TRP A 25 -8.29 -11.82 8.35
N SER A 26 -8.81 -12.86 7.69
CA SER A 26 -8.04 -14.08 7.43
C SER A 26 -7.06 -13.87 6.28
N GLU A 27 -5.96 -14.64 6.27
CA GLU A 27 -4.97 -14.57 5.19
C GLU A 27 -5.59 -14.91 3.82
N ALA A 28 -6.49 -15.91 3.78
CA ALA A 28 -7.17 -16.32 2.55
C ALA A 28 -8.07 -15.22 1.96
N GLU A 29 -8.76 -14.45 2.80
CA GLU A 29 -9.58 -13.31 2.33
C GLU A 29 -8.70 -12.21 1.73
N LEU A 30 -7.57 -11.92 2.37
CA LEU A 30 -6.63 -10.91 1.89
C LEU A 30 -5.97 -11.35 0.58
N ASP A 31 -5.56 -12.62 0.46
CA ASP A 31 -5.02 -13.20 -0.76
C ASP A 31 -6.06 -13.14 -1.90
N ALA A 32 -7.34 -13.43 -1.61
CA ALA A 32 -8.41 -13.37 -2.59
C ALA A 32 -8.64 -11.94 -3.12
N ILE A 33 -8.59 -10.92 -2.24
CA ILE A 33 -8.66 -9.51 -2.65
C ILE A 33 -7.46 -9.14 -3.54
N GLU A 34 -6.26 -9.54 -3.13
CA GLU A 34 -5.03 -9.24 -3.89
C GLU A 34 -5.07 -9.87 -5.29
N ALA A 35 -5.55 -11.11 -5.40
CA ALA A 35 -5.76 -11.79 -6.68
C ALA A 35 -6.88 -11.18 -7.53
N ALA A 36 -7.94 -10.65 -6.91
CA ALA A 36 -9.06 -10.03 -7.62
C ALA A 36 -8.73 -8.63 -8.18
N PHE A 37 -7.75 -7.93 -7.58
CA PHE A 37 -7.38 -6.56 -7.96
C PHE A 37 -5.88 -6.42 -8.31
N PRO A 38 -5.37 -7.14 -9.33
CA PRO A 38 -3.95 -7.13 -9.68
C PRO A 38 -3.44 -5.75 -10.11
N GLU A 39 -4.29 -4.94 -10.76
CA GLU A 39 -3.98 -3.57 -11.18
C GLU A 39 -4.12 -2.52 -10.06
N GLY A 40 -4.62 -2.95 -8.90
CA GLY A 40 -4.95 -2.11 -7.76
C GLY A 40 -6.43 -1.73 -7.66
N MET A 41 -6.74 -1.09 -6.53
CA MET A 41 -8.08 -0.70 -6.11
C MET A 41 -8.20 0.83 -6.04
N SER A 42 -9.38 1.34 -6.37
CA SER A 42 -9.74 2.72 -6.04
C SER A 42 -9.90 2.88 -4.52
N VAL A 43 -9.81 4.12 -4.03
CA VAL A 43 -10.07 4.41 -2.61
C VAL A 43 -11.47 3.96 -2.19
N GLN A 44 -12.46 4.10 -3.08
CA GLN A 44 -13.83 3.71 -2.83
C GLN A 44 -13.94 2.20 -2.63
N GLN A 45 -13.35 1.40 -3.53
CA GLN A 45 -13.33 -0.06 -3.41
C GLN A 45 -12.64 -0.54 -2.12
N ILE A 46 -11.57 0.14 -1.69
CA ILE A 46 -10.91 -0.18 -0.41
C ILE A 46 -11.84 0.14 0.76
N VAL A 47 -12.49 1.30 0.75
CA VAL A 47 -13.45 1.66 1.80
C VAL A 47 -14.61 0.67 1.85
N GLU A 48 -15.17 0.32 0.70
CA GLU A 48 -16.25 -0.65 0.54
C GLU A 48 -15.88 -2.00 1.15
N ALA A 49 -14.70 -2.55 0.82
CA ALA A 49 -14.20 -3.82 1.36
C ALA A 49 -14.16 -3.89 2.90
N TYR A 50 -13.94 -2.74 3.56
CA TYR A 50 -14.02 -2.65 5.03
C TYR A 50 -15.46 -2.46 5.51
N THR A 51 -16.22 -1.55 4.90
CA THR A 51 -17.57 -1.24 5.34
C THR A 51 -18.55 -2.40 5.17
N GLU A 52 -18.35 -3.25 4.15
CA GLU A 52 -19.13 -4.48 3.94
C GLU A 52 -18.93 -5.50 5.07
N ARG A 53 -17.78 -5.46 5.75
CA ARG A 53 -17.49 -6.26 6.95
C ARG A 53 -17.97 -5.61 8.25
N GLY A 54 -18.67 -4.48 8.16
CA GLY A 54 -19.09 -3.69 9.32
C GLY A 54 -17.97 -2.84 9.95
N GLU A 55 -16.78 -2.80 9.35
CA GLU A 55 -15.69 -1.95 9.84
C GLU A 55 -15.90 -0.49 9.42
N ARG A 56 -15.74 0.45 10.37
CA ARG A 56 -15.81 1.89 10.06
C ARG A 56 -14.53 2.34 9.37
N LEU A 57 -14.60 2.67 8.08
CA LEU A 57 -13.52 3.32 7.33
C LEU A 57 -14.12 4.42 6.45
N THR A 58 -13.42 5.54 6.33
CA THR A 58 -13.78 6.61 5.39
C THR A 58 -12.63 6.89 4.45
N GLU A 59 -12.92 7.43 3.27
CA GLU A 59 -11.86 7.86 2.33
C GLU A 59 -10.90 8.87 2.97
N ALA A 60 -11.42 9.76 3.82
CA ALA A 60 -10.62 10.77 4.51
C ALA A 60 -9.63 10.13 5.49
N THR A 61 -10.08 9.15 6.27
CA THR A 61 -9.23 8.38 7.18
C THR A 61 -8.16 7.60 6.42
N PHE A 62 -8.55 6.90 5.35
CA PHE A 62 -7.60 6.20 4.49
C PHE A 62 -6.54 7.14 3.92
N ARG A 63 -6.98 8.28 3.36
CA ARG A 63 -6.07 9.31 2.82
C ARG A 63 -5.16 9.88 3.89
N LYS A 64 -5.62 10.01 5.14
CA LYS A 64 -4.77 10.44 6.26
C LYS A 64 -3.65 9.43 6.52
N TYR A 65 -3.91 8.13 6.51
CA TYR A 65 -2.87 7.11 6.63
C TYR A 65 -1.89 7.11 5.46
N VAL A 66 -2.37 7.35 4.24
CA VAL A 66 -1.51 7.55 3.06
C VAL A 66 -0.63 8.82 3.21
N GLN A 67 -1.18 9.91 3.75
CA GLN A 67 -0.41 11.14 4.01
C GLN A 67 0.64 10.96 5.10
N LEU A 68 0.36 10.10 6.07
CA LEU A 68 1.27 9.74 7.15
C LEU A 68 2.32 8.68 6.70
N GLY A 69 2.28 8.21 5.45
CA GLY A 69 3.22 7.19 4.97
C GLY A 69 3.00 5.81 5.57
N LEU A 70 1.84 5.57 6.20
CA LEU A 70 1.45 4.27 6.73
C LEU A 70 0.88 3.33 5.66
N LEU A 71 0.42 3.91 4.55
CA LEU A 71 -0.16 3.19 3.42
C LEU A 71 0.45 3.69 2.11
N PRO A 72 0.49 2.85 1.06
CA PRO A 72 1.08 3.18 -0.22
C PRO A 72 0.35 4.33 -0.91
N ARG A 73 1.08 5.03 -1.77
CA ARG A 73 0.56 6.12 -2.59
C ARG A 73 -0.20 5.57 -3.80
N SER A 74 -1.25 6.26 -4.23
CA SER A 74 -1.97 5.90 -5.46
C SER A 74 -1.15 6.18 -6.71
N ARG A 75 -1.19 5.28 -7.70
CA ARG A 75 -0.78 5.53 -9.07
C ARG A 75 -1.93 6.13 -9.87
N ARG A 76 -1.65 7.13 -10.71
CA ARG A 76 -2.64 7.66 -11.66
C ARG A 76 -2.65 6.83 -12.94
N VAL A 77 -3.81 6.32 -13.30
CA VAL A 77 -4.04 5.63 -14.58
C VAL A 77 -4.99 6.45 -15.44
N GLY A 78 -4.68 6.54 -16.74
CA GLY A 78 -5.58 7.14 -17.72
C GLY A 78 -6.81 6.26 -17.87
N ARG A 79 -8.01 6.86 -17.82
CA ARG A 79 -9.25 6.10 -18.00
C ARG A 79 -9.56 6.06 -19.50
N LYS A 80 -9.71 4.86 -20.08
CA LYS A 80 -9.92 4.66 -21.52
C LYS A 80 -11.08 5.53 -22.04
N GLY A 81 -10.80 6.40 -23.02
CA GLY A 81 -11.77 7.30 -23.70
C GLY A 81 -11.46 8.80 -23.59
N LYS A 82 -11.81 9.58 -24.62
CA LYS A 82 -11.46 11.02 -24.81
C LYS A 82 -11.92 12.01 -23.72
N ARG A 83 -12.71 11.59 -22.72
CA ARG A 83 -13.31 12.47 -21.68
C ARG A 83 -13.34 11.86 -20.27
N ARG A 84 -12.42 10.96 -19.95
CA ARG A 84 -12.41 10.34 -18.62
C ARG A 84 -11.06 10.62 -17.97
N GLY A 85 -11.08 11.49 -16.96
CA GLY A 85 -9.89 11.92 -16.25
C GLY A 85 -9.10 10.76 -15.63
N SER A 86 -7.90 11.07 -15.14
CA SER A 86 -7.06 10.09 -14.45
C SER A 86 -7.68 9.63 -13.13
N GLN A 87 -7.65 8.33 -12.86
CA GLN A 87 -8.08 7.75 -11.58
C GLN A 87 -6.86 7.32 -10.77
N GLY A 88 -6.91 7.50 -9.44
CA GLY A 88 -5.90 6.97 -8.53
C GLY A 88 -6.23 5.52 -8.16
N LEU A 89 -5.29 4.60 -8.40
CA LEU A 89 -5.33 3.22 -7.95
C LEU A 89 -4.25 2.98 -6.90
N TYR A 90 -4.64 2.41 -5.78
CA TYR A 90 -3.76 1.92 -4.72
C TYR A 90 -3.51 0.43 -4.94
N PRO A 91 -2.35 -0.12 -4.56
CA PRO A 91 -2.16 -1.57 -4.61
C PRO A 91 -3.19 -2.26 -3.68
N ALA A 92 -3.65 -3.45 -4.06
CA ALA A 92 -4.62 -4.21 -3.27
C ALA A 92 -4.07 -4.57 -1.87
N THR A 93 -2.75 -4.69 -1.74
CA THR A 93 -2.03 -4.88 -0.48
C THR A 93 -2.33 -3.77 0.56
N ALA A 94 -2.83 -2.61 0.13
CA ALA A 94 -3.26 -1.55 1.04
C ALA A 94 -4.37 -2.01 2.01
N VAL A 95 -5.21 -2.98 1.63
CA VAL A 95 -6.19 -3.61 2.52
C VAL A 95 -5.47 -4.39 3.62
N ARG A 96 -4.57 -5.30 3.26
CA ARG A 96 -3.76 -6.06 4.24
C ARG A 96 -2.98 -5.16 5.19
N GLN A 97 -2.35 -4.10 4.66
CA GLN A 97 -1.58 -3.15 5.46
C GLN A 97 -2.48 -2.39 6.44
N LEU A 98 -3.68 -1.97 6.01
CA LEU A 98 -4.63 -1.31 6.90
C LEU A 98 -5.15 -2.26 7.99
N ALA A 99 -5.42 -3.52 7.66
CA ALA A 99 -5.82 -4.53 8.64
C ALA A 99 -4.71 -4.72 9.69
N HIS A 100 -3.44 -4.71 9.25
CA HIS A 100 -2.31 -4.78 10.16
C HIS A 100 -2.18 -3.56 11.06
N ILE A 101 -2.28 -2.34 10.52
CA ILE A 101 -2.26 -1.08 11.31
C ILE A 101 -3.36 -1.11 12.38
N ARG A 102 -4.58 -1.48 12.01
CA ARG A 102 -5.70 -1.56 12.96
C ARG A 102 -5.45 -2.57 14.08
N ARG A 103 -4.86 -3.72 13.74
CA ARG A 103 -4.46 -4.73 14.74
C ARG A 103 -3.42 -4.18 15.72
N LEU A 104 -2.40 -3.47 15.23
CA LEU A 104 -1.40 -2.82 16.08
C LEU A 104 -2.04 -1.74 16.96
N MET A 105 -2.94 -0.93 16.42
CA MET A 105 -3.67 0.07 17.21
C MET A 105 -4.55 -0.58 18.30
N ALA A 106 -5.20 -1.71 18.00
CA ALA A 106 -5.97 -2.47 18.98
C ALA A 106 -5.09 -3.08 20.09
N GLN A 107 -3.82 -3.35 19.79
CA GLN A 107 -2.80 -3.78 20.76
C GLN A 107 -2.19 -2.63 21.57
N GLY A 108 -2.62 -1.38 21.33
CA GLY A 108 -2.21 -0.21 22.11
C GLY A 108 -1.12 0.64 21.46
N PHE A 109 -0.61 0.26 20.29
CA PHE A 109 0.42 1.04 19.60
C PHE A 109 -0.15 2.39 19.10
N THR A 110 0.60 3.46 19.29
CA THR A 110 0.32 4.77 18.71
C THR A 110 0.67 4.80 17.22
N ILE A 111 0.09 5.76 16.49
CA ILE A 111 0.38 5.94 15.06
C ILE A 111 1.87 6.24 14.86
N GLU A 112 2.47 7.03 15.74
CA GLU A 112 3.87 7.43 15.70
C GLU A 112 4.82 6.24 15.93
N GLU A 113 4.46 5.33 16.83
CA GLU A 113 5.18 4.06 17.04
C GLU A 113 5.05 3.15 15.83
N ILE A 114 3.84 2.99 15.29
CA ILE A 114 3.60 2.19 14.07
C ILE A 114 4.41 2.75 12.88
N GLN A 115 4.48 4.07 12.72
CA GLN A 115 5.31 4.71 11.70
C GLN A 115 6.78 4.35 11.88
N LYS A 116 7.34 4.52 13.08
CA LYS A 116 8.76 4.26 13.37
C LYS A 116 9.15 2.80 13.20
N GLU A 117 8.25 1.89 13.54
CA GLU A 117 8.58 0.47 13.69
C GLU A 117 8.29 -0.38 12.44
N PHE A 118 7.36 0.02 11.54
CA PHE A 118 6.73 -1.01 10.68
C PHE A 118 6.47 -0.74 9.20
N LEU A 119 6.43 0.48 8.64
CA LEU A 119 5.68 0.67 7.37
C LEU A 119 6.31 1.49 6.25
N PHE A 120 7.49 2.09 6.41
CA PHE A 120 8.04 2.92 5.32
C PHE A 120 8.55 2.11 4.12
N VAL A 121 9.13 0.92 4.35
CA VAL A 121 9.90 0.24 3.29
C VAL A 121 9.03 -0.62 2.39
N ARG A 122 7.93 -1.22 2.88
CA ARG A 122 7.10 -2.15 2.09
C ARG A 122 6.44 -1.47 0.89
N GLY A 123 5.84 -0.30 1.10
CA GLY A 123 5.24 0.48 0.01
C GLY A 123 6.27 0.91 -1.04
N ASP A 124 7.50 1.22 -0.60
CA ASP A 124 8.61 1.60 -1.48
C ASP A 124 9.16 0.40 -2.26
N ILE A 125 9.24 -0.79 -1.65
CA ILE A 125 9.61 -2.04 -2.34
C ILE A 125 8.58 -2.36 -3.44
N GLU A 126 7.29 -2.30 -3.13
CA GLU A 126 6.24 -2.54 -4.12
C GLU A 126 6.26 -1.46 -5.23
N ALA A 127 6.58 -0.21 -4.89
CA ALA A 127 6.73 0.86 -5.89
C ALA A 127 7.94 0.63 -6.79
N LEU A 128 9.04 0.13 -6.23
CA LEU A 128 10.24 -0.26 -6.95
C LEU A 128 9.96 -1.42 -7.91
N GLU A 129 9.28 -2.47 -7.45
CA GLU A 129 8.87 -3.61 -8.28
C GLU A 129 8.10 -3.16 -9.52
N ARG A 130 7.05 -2.37 -9.32
CA ARG A 130 6.26 -1.82 -10.43
C ARG A 130 7.06 -0.90 -11.35
N GLN A 131 8.06 -0.19 -10.83
CA GLN A 131 8.93 0.66 -11.65
C GLN A 131 9.88 -0.20 -12.50
N LEU A 132 10.45 -1.27 -11.94
CA LEU A 132 11.26 -2.23 -12.68
C LEU A 132 10.46 -2.87 -13.81
N GLU A 133 9.22 -3.31 -13.52
CA GLU A 133 8.33 -3.88 -14.54
C GLU A 133 8.07 -2.90 -15.70
N ARG A 134 7.75 -1.63 -15.40
CA ARG A 134 7.60 -0.60 -16.44
C ARG A 134 8.84 -0.44 -17.31
N VAL A 135 10.02 -0.45 -16.69
CA VAL A 135 11.29 -0.34 -17.42
C VAL A 135 11.48 -1.56 -18.31
N TYR A 136 11.22 -2.77 -17.81
CA TYR A 136 11.36 -3.99 -18.60
C TYR A 136 10.40 -4.04 -19.80
N VAL A 137 9.14 -3.63 -19.62
CA VAL A 137 8.16 -3.53 -20.72
C VAL A 137 8.63 -2.54 -21.79
N ALA A 138 9.15 -1.38 -21.40
CA ALA A 138 9.68 -0.40 -22.35
C ALA A 138 10.86 -0.95 -23.16
N PHE A 139 11.72 -1.77 -22.54
CA PHE A 139 12.79 -2.47 -23.26
C PHE A 139 12.25 -3.54 -24.21
N ASP A 140 11.26 -4.35 -23.80
CA ASP A 140 10.64 -5.36 -24.67
C ASP A 140 10.04 -4.69 -25.92
N GLU A 141 9.29 -3.59 -25.74
CA GLU A 141 8.69 -2.83 -26.85
C GLU A 141 9.76 -2.31 -27.82
N ALA A 142 10.86 -1.76 -27.30
CA ALA A 142 11.97 -1.27 -28.11
C ALA A 142 12.69 -2.41 -28.86
N LEU A 143 12.82 -3.59 -28.23
CA LEU A 143 13.43 -4.77 -28.85
C LEU A 143 12.56 -5.33 -29.97
N GLU A 144 11.24 -5.43 -29.77
CA GLU A 144 10.31 -5.87 -30.80
C GLU A 144 10.27 -4.89 -31.98
N GLU A 145 10.31 -3.57 -31.72
CA GLU A 145 10.39 -2.58 -32.79
C GLU A 145 11.66 -2.75 -33.63
N ARG A 146 12.82 -2.93 -33.00
CA ARG A 146 14.07 -3.21 -33.72
C ARG A 146 14.03 -4.53 -34.48
N ARG A 147 13.44 -5.58 -33.90
CA ARG A 147 13.27 -6.88 -34.56
C ARG A 147 12.45 -6.76 -35.84
N ARG A 148 11.37 -5.96 -35.81
CA ARG A 148 10.53 -5.66 -36.98
C ARG A 148 11.31 -4.91 -38.07
N GLN A 149 12.16 -3.96 -37.70
CA GLN A 149 12.94 -3.14 -38.65
C GLN A 149 14.13 -3.91 -39.26
N ALA A 150 14.85 -4.69 -38.45
CA ALA A 150 16.09 -5.35 -38.85
C ALA A 150 15.91 -6.81 -39.30
N GLY A 151 14.70 -7.39 -39.17
CA GLY A 151 14.40 -8.77 -39.54
C GLY A 151 14.94 -9.83 -38.56
N SER A 152 15.90 -9.48 -37.71
CA SER A 152 16.42 -10.33 -36.63
C SER A 152 16.61 -9.53 -35.34
N GLY A 153 16.30 -10.14 -34.20
CA GLY A 153 16.58 -9.57 -32.88
C GLY A 153 18.02 -9.86 -32.43
N ASP A 154 18.58 -9.03 -31.55
CA ASP A 154 19.89 -9.24 -30.94
C ASP A 154 19.76 -10.20 -29.73
N PRO A 155 20.19 -11.47 -29.84
CA PRO A 155 20.04 -12.44 -28.75
C PRO A 155 20.86 -12.07 -27.51
N GLN A 156 21.96 -11.32 -27.67
CA GLN A 156 22.78 -10.88 -26.54
C GLN A 156 22.02 -9.87 -25.69
N VAL A 157 21.32 -8.93 -26.33
CA VAL A 157 20.52 -7.91 -25.64
C VAL A 157 19.30 -8.53 -24.97
N VAL A 158 18.62 -9.47 -25.65
CA VAL A 158 17.51 -10.23 -25.04
C VAL A 158 17.98 -11.00 -23.80
N GLY A 159 19.11 -11.70 -23.90
CA GLY A 159 19.70 -12.41 -22.76
C GLY A 159 20.14 -11.48 -21.62
N ALA A 160 20.63 -10.28 -21.93
CA ALA A 160 20.99 -9.27 -20.94
C ALA A 160 19.76 -8.73 -20.19
N LEU A 161 18.65 -8.49 -20.90
CA LEU A 161 17.39 -8.07 -20.29
C LEU A 161 16.84 -9.15 -19.35
N GLN A 162 16.92 -10.43 -19.75
CA GLN A 162 16.50 -11.54 -18.90
C GLN A 162 17.32 -11.63 -17.60
N ARG A 163 18.66 -11.51 -17.68
CA ARG A 163 19.51 -11.46 -16.47
C ARG A 163 19.19 -10.27 -15.59
N ALA A 164 18.84 -9.11 -16.17
CA ALA A 164 18.44 -7.93 -15.42
C ALA A 164 17.11 -8.14 -14.67
N ARG A 165 16.16 -8.90 -15.24
CA ARG A 165 14.91 -9.30 -14.57
C ARG A 165 15.17 -10.22 -13.38
N GLU A 166 15.99 -11.24 -13.58
CA GLU A 166 16.38 -12.17 -12.50
C GLU A 166 17.05 -11.40 -11.35
N THR A 167 18.00 -10.52 -11.67
CA THR A 167 18.69 -9.67 -10.68
C THR A 167 17.71 -8.75 -9.93
N GLY A 168 16.74 -8.15 -10.64
CA GLY A 168 15.71 -7.30 -10.02
C GLY A 168 14.81 -8.09 -9.08
N ALA A 169 14.36 -9.28 -9.50
CA ALA A 169 13.55 -10.16 -8.68
C ALA A 169 14.30 -10.61 -7.40
N ASP A 170 15.60 -10.91 -7.52
CA ASP A 170 16.45 -11.26 -6.37
C ASP A 170 16.57 -10.11 -5.38
N LEU A 171 16.80 -8.89 -5.87
CA LEU A 171 16.87 -7.69 -5.04
C LEU A 171 15.57 -7.46 -4.26
N LEU A 172 14.42 -7.54 -4.95
CA LEU A 172 13.11 -7.37 -4.31
C LEU A 172 12.91 -8.39 -3.19
N ARG A 173 13.18 -9.68 -3.45
CA ARG A 173 13.08 -10.75 -2.44
C ARG A 173 13.98 -10.49 -1.24
N GLN A 174 15.19 -9.98 -1.44
CA GLN A 174 16.11 -9.62 -0.36
C GLN A 174 15.58 -8.45 0.47
N LEU A 175 15.08 -7.39 -0.17
CA LEU A 175 14.52 -6.23 0.52
C LEU A 175 13.30 -6.60 1.35
N GLU A 176 12.41 -7.44 0.81
CA GLU A 176 11.26 -7.95 1.57
C GLU A 176 11.70 -8.85 2.74
N ALA A 177 12.74 -9.66 2.57
CA ALA A 177 13.25 -10.49 3.67
C ALA A 177 13.82 -9.65 4.81
N ILE A 178 14.51 -8.55 4.47
CA ILE A 178 15.01 -7.58 5.44
C ILE A 178 13.84 -6.90 6.15
N GLU A 179 12.82 -6.44 5.40
CA GLU A 179 11.60 -5.85 5.95
C GLU A 179 10.94 -6.80 6.95
N ARG A 180 10.64 -8.04 6.53
CA ARG A 180 10.01 -9.06 7.39
C ARG A 180 10.80 -9.30 8.69
N ARG A 181 12.14 -9.30 8.61
CA ARG A 181 13.01 -9.52 9.76
C ARG A 181 13.01 -8.35 10.74
N LEU A 182 12.98 -7.12 10.23
CA LEU A 182 12.89 -5.91 11.05
C LEU A 182 11.52 -5.83 11.75
N THR A 183 10.44 -6.11 11.02
CA THR A 183 9.09 -6.24 11.57
C THR A 183 9.02 -7.29 12.68
N LEU A 184 9.60 -8.48 12.49
CA LEU A 184 9.56 -9.53 13.51
C LEU A 184 10.27 -9.10 14.81
N ARG A 185 11.45 -8.45 14.69
CA ARG A 185 12.23 -7.98 15.84
C ARG A 185 11.51 -6.88 16.63
N ALA A 186 10.94 -5.91 15.93
CA ALA A 186 10.12 -4.85 16.49
C ALA A 186 8.96 -5.42 17.34
N ARG A 187 8.24 -6.42 16.82
CA ARG A 187 7.16 -7.11 17.56
C ARG A 187 7.65 -7.81 18.82
N MET A 188 8.80 -8.49 18.75
CA MET A 188 9.36 -9.20 19.90
C MET A 188 9.86 -8.26 21.00
N ALA A 189 10.46 -7.12 20.63
CA ALA A 189 10.93 -6.13 21.59
C ALA A 189 9.77 -5.48 22.36
N HIS A 190 8.64 -5.23 21.68
CA HIS A 190 7.46 -4.65 22.31
C HIS A 190 6.65 -5.65 23.14
N ALA A 191 6.63 -6.94 22.79
CA ALA A 191 5.95 -7.97 23.59
C ALA A 191 6.70 -8.32 24.89
N ALA A 192 7.95 -7.88 25.03
CA ALA A 192 8.80 -8.09 26.20
C ALA A 192 8.78 -6.90 27.19
N LEU A 193 8.04 -5.84 26.89
CA LEU A 193 7.81 -4.65 27.73
C LEU A 193 6.40 -4.69 28.32
#